data_AF-A0A932LTF1-F1
#
_entry.id   AF-A0A932LTF1-F1
#
_cell.length_a   1.000
_cell.length_b   1.000
_cell.length_c   1.000
_cell.angle_alpha   90.00
_cell.angle_beta   90.00
_cell.angle_gamma   90.00
#
_symmetry.space_group_name_H-M   'P 1'
#
loop_
_entity.id
_entity.type
_entity.pdbx_description
1 polymer ?
#
loop_
_entity_poly.entity_id
_entity_poly.type
_entity_poly.pdbx_seq_one_letter_code
_entity_poly.pdbx_strand_id
1 'polypeptide(L)'
;MWEYYHWRFARVKTKLLVRCQEQYDSLHTYLDAHVFLGSVSDSKHDEALVKQCRLIWKLSCCLSCIALLLCSSLASTPNHDASRPLFNGKDLTGWQQVGPGKFVVENGMLKTEGGMGMLWYTGEKFGHATIRVVFKLTSKEADSGVFIRIPKKPTEPWMPINKGYEIEIGDWPDDYSCTGVIYTFTKALARPIKPIGEWNTMEITIDGPHTVVYLNDVKVTDFTEGQPVPPRKGEGGEPQAGPRKLAGYIGLQNHPGSEVYFKEVSVKPRHDP
;
A
#
# COMPACT_ATOMS: atom_id res chain seq x y z
N MET A 1 -19.54 6.77 12.56
CA MET A 1 -19.80 8.12 12.01
C MET A 1 -19.59 8.19 10.49
N TRP A 2 -18.63 7.45 9.92
CA TRP A 2 -18.34 7.42 8.47
C TRP A 2 -19.38 6.69 7.59
N GLU A 3 -19.99 5.60 8.06
CA GLU A 3 -21.04 4.89 7.31
C GLU A 3 -22.33 5.73 7.14
N TYR A 4 -22.59 6.67 8.05
CA TYR A 4 -23.77 7.54 8.02
C TYR A 4 -23.72 8.56 6.86
N TYR A 5 -22.52 9.04 6.50
CA TYR A 5 -22.34 9.97 5.39
C TYR A 5 -22.42 9.25 4.04
N HIS A 6 -21.78 8.09 3.88
CA HIS A 6 -21.85 7.31 2.64
C HIS A 6 -23.29 6.95 2.23
N TRP A 7 -24.12 6.59 3.21
CA TRP A 7 -25.52 6.24 2.97
C TRP A 7 -26.41 7.45 2.62
N ARG A 8 -26.17 8.61 3.25
CA ARG A 8 -26.87 9.87 2.89
C ARG A 8 -26.50 10.37 1.49
N PHE A 9 -25.24 10.28 1.09
CA PHE A 9 -24.79 10.71 -0.24
C PHE A 9 -25.37 9.83 -1.36
N ALA A 10 -25.43 8.51 -1.18
CA ALA A 10 -26.06 7.61 -2.14
C ALA A 10 -27.56 7.93 -2.31
N ARG A 11 -28.30 8.18 -1.22
CA ARG A 11 -29.73 8.54 -1.25
C ARG A 11 -30.00 9.88 -1.95
N VAL A 12 -29.13 10.87 -1.76
CA VAL A 12 -29.27 12.19 -2.42
C VAL A 12 -29.05 12.04 -3.93
N LYS A 13 -28.05 11.24 -4.34
CA LYS A 13 -27.75 10.96 -5.76
C LYS A 13 -28.92 10.28 -6.48
N THR A 14 -29.56 9.29 -5.85
CA THR A 14 -30.74 8.61 -6.42
C THR A 14 -31.96 9.53 -6.48
N LYS A 15 -32.22 10.35 -5.46
CA LYS A 15 -33.37 11.29 -5.45
C LYS A 15 -33.26 12.40 -6.50
N LEU A 16 -32.06 12.92 -6.74
CA LEU A 16 -31.81 13.92 -7.78
C LEU A 16 -31.98 13.34 -9.19
N LEU A 17 -31.47 12.12 -9.43
CA LEU A 17 -31.64 11.43 -10.71
C LEU A 17 -33.11 11.09 -10.99
N VAL A 18 -33.85 10.62 -9.98
CA VAL A 18 -35.30 10.33 -10.13
C VAL A 18 -36.10 11.60 -10.42
N ARG A 19 -35.82 12.72 -9.74
CA ARG A 19 -36.50 13.99 -10.01
C ARG A 19 -36.18 14.58 -11.39
N CYS A 20 -34.95 14.40 -11.88
CA CYS A 20 -34.60 14.78 -13.26
C CYS A 20 -35.35 13.92 -14.29
N GLN A 21 -35.52 12.62 -14.03
CA GLN A 21 -36.29 11.73 -14.90
C GLN A 21 -37.78 12.09 -14.90
N GLU A 22 -38.37 12.36 -13.72
CA GLU A 22 -39.77 12.79 -13.61
C GLU A 22 -40.03 14.13 -14.31
N GLN A 23 -39.09 15.08 -14.26
CA GLN A 23 -39.18 16.34 -15.01
C GLN A 23 -39.03 16.12 -16.52
N TYR A 24 -38.17 15.19 -16.94
CA TYR A 24 -38.01 14.81 -18.36
C TYR A 24 -39.29 14.18 -18.92
N ASP A 25 -39.89 13.24 -18.20
CA ASP A 25 -41.12 12.55 -18.60
C ASP A 25 -42.32 13.52 -18.63
N SER A 26 -42.39 14.47 -17.68
CA SER A 26 -43.41 15.53 -17.65
C SER A 26 -43.29 16.50 -18.84
N LEU A 27 -42.08 16.86 -19.25
CA LEU A 27 -41.84 17.74 -20.41
C LEU A 27 -42.13 17.04 -21.73
N HIS A 28 -41.79 15.76 -21.85
CA HIS A 28 -42.13 14.95 -23.03
C HIS A 28 -43.63 14.79 -23.21
N THR A 29 -44.36 14.49 -22.12
CA THR A 29 -45.82 14.37 -22.15
C THR A 29 -46.51 15.68 -22.57
N TYR A 30 -45.95 16.84 -22.20
CA TYR A 30 -46.49 18.15 -22.57
C TYR A 30 -46.25 18.51 -24.05
N LEU A 31 -45.11 18.10 -24.60
CA LEU A 31 -44.73 18.28 -26.00
C LEU A 31 -45.50 17.32 -26.92
N ASP A 32 -45.71 16.07 -26.52
CA ASP A 32 -46.50 15.10 -27.29
C ASP A 32 -48.00 15.46 -27.34
N ALA A 33 -48.53 16.07 -26.27
CA ALA A 33 -49.92 16.54 -26.22
C ALA A 33 -50.23 17.69 -27.18
N HIS A 34 -49.23 18.50 -27.58
CA HIS A 34 -49.41 19.63 -28.51
C HIS A 34 -49.13 19.24 -29.98
N VAL A 35 -48.52 18.09 -30.25
CA VAL A 35 -48.29 17.59 -31.60
C VAL A 35 -49.48 16.77 -32.13
N PHE A 36 -50.36 16.25 -31.24
CA PHE A 36 -51.47 15.39 -31.63
C PHE A 36 -52.82 16.10 -31.90
N LEU A 37 -52.96 17.38 -31.55
CA LEU A 37 -54.14 18.19 -31.90
C LEU A 37 -53.78 19.12 -33.06
N GLY A 38 -53.97 18.61 -34.28
CA GLY A 38 -53.76 19.37 -35.51
C GLY A 38 -54.65 20.61 -35.59
N SER A 39 -54.09 21.76 -35.25
CA SER A 39 -54.52 23.06 -35.76
C SER A 39 -53.29 23.96 -35.88
N VAL A 40 -52.70 24.00 -37.06
CA VAL A 40 -51.67 24.99 -37.40
C VAL A 40 -52.35 26.35 -37.43
N SER A 41 -52.11 27.16 -36.39
CA SER A 41 -52.36 28.60 -36.43
C SER A 41 -51.09 29.25 -36.98
N ASP A 42 -51.20 29.83 -38.18
CA ASP A 42 -50.12 30.57 -38.82
C ASP A 42 -50.01 31.96 -38.18
N SER A 43 -49.50 32.01 -36.95
CA SER A 43 -49.24 33.25 -36.25
C SER A 43 -47.76 33.35 -35.90
N LYS A 44 -47.16 34.51 -36.16
CA LYS A 44 -45.76 34.82 -35.78
C LYS A 44 -45.47 34.60 -34.28
N HIS A 45 -46.50 34.43 -33.45
CA HIS A 45 -46.39 34.07 -32.04
C HIS A 45 -45.97 32.61 -31.81
N ASP A 46 -46.41 31.67 -32.64
CA ASP A 46 -46.05 30.25 -32.50
C ASP A 46 -44.56 30.02 -32.84
N GLU A 47 -44.02 30.73 -33.83
CA GLU A 47 -42.59 30.72 -34.13
C GLU A 47 -41.72 31.26 -32.99
N ALA A 48 -42.19 32.32 -32.31
CA ALA A 48 -41.46 32.94 -31.21
C ALA A 48 -41.41 31.99 -29.99
N LEU A 49 -42.53 31.33 -29.68
CA LEU A 49 -42.63 30.35 -28.61
C LEU A 49 -41.75 29.12 -28.88
N VAL A 50 -41.73 28.59 -30.10
CA VAL A 50 -40.86 27.46 -30.49
C VAL A 50 -39.38 27.84 -30.38
N LYS A 51 -38.99 29.06 -30.77
CA LYS A 51 -37.60 29.56 -30.61
C LYS A 51 -37.22 29.69 -29.14
N GLN A 52 -38.14 30.13 -28.28
CA GLN A 52 -37.93 30.27 -26.85
C GLN A 52 -37.77 28.90 -26.16
N CYS A 53 -38.61 27.92 -26.49
CA CYS A 53 -38.48 26.55 -25.99
C CYS A 53 -37.15 25.89 -26.41
N ARG A 54 -36.70 26.09 -27.66
CA ARG A 54 -35.40 25.59 -28.13
C ARG A 54 -34.21 26.24 -27.40
N LEU A 55 -34.32 27.52 -27.05
CA LEU A 55 -33.29 28.22 -26.29
C LEU A 55 -33.21 27.73 -24.83
N ILE A 56 -34.36 27.53 -24.19
CA ILE A 56 -34.47 26.98 -22.82
C ILE A 56 -33.91 25.55 -22.76
N TRP A 57 -34.17 24.73 -23.78
CA TRP A 57 -33.61 23.37 -23.88
C TRP A 57 -32.09 23.39 -24.04
N LYS A 58 -31.56 24.22 -24.94
CA LYS A 58 -30.10 24.38 -25.11
C LYS A 58 -29.42 24.85 -23.83
N LEU A 59 -30.02 25.81 -23.12
CA LEU A 59 -29.49 26.30 -21.85
C LEU A 59 -29.55 25.22 -20.75
N SER A 60 -30.61 24.42 -20.68
CA SER A 60 -30.73 23.30 -19.71
C SER A 60 -29.74 22.17 -19.97
N CYS A 61 -29.49 21.83 -21.24
CA CYS A 61 -28.45 20.87 -21.61
C CYS A 61 -27.05 21.41 -21.31
N CYS A 62 -26.77 22.69 -21.59
CA CYS A 62 -25.51 23.31 -21.23
C CYS A 62 -25.28 23.35 -19.71
N LEU A 63 -26.29 23.71 -18.92
CA LEU A 63 -26.22 23.70 -17.45
C LEU A 63 -26.00 22.29 -16.90
N SER A 64 -26.62 21.26 -17.49
CA SER A 64 -26.40 19.85 -17.10
C SER A 64 -25.00 19.34 -17.46
N CYS A 65 -24.47 19.71 -18.63
CA CYS A 65 -23.09 19.39 -19.01
C CYS A 65 -22.07 20.09 -18.11
N ILE A 66 -22.32 21.35 -17.74
CA ILE A 66 -21.45 22.10 -16.81
C ILE A 66 -21.51 21.47 -15.40
N ALA A 67 -22.68 21.04 -14.94
CA ALA A 67 -22.82 20.35 -13.65
C ALA A 67 -22.12 18.98 -13.63
N LEU A 68 -22.14 18.23 -14.74
CA LEU A 68 -21.41 16.96 -14.90
C LEU A 68 -19.88 17.17 -14.95
N LEU A 69 -19.42 18.23 -15.62
CA LEU A 69 -18.00 18.61 -15.66
C LEU A 69 -17.50 19.11 -14.29
N LEU A 70 -18.34 19.81 -13.52
CA LEU A 70 -18.04 20.25 -12.14
C LEU A 70 -18.10 19.11 -11.12
N CYS A 71 -18.91 18.06 -11.34
CA CYS A 71 -18.89 16.86 -10.51
C CYS A 71 -17.69 15.95 -10.78
N SER A 72 -17.09 16.04 -11.97
CA SER A 72 -15.92 15.26 -12.35
C SER A 72 -14.60 15.85 -11.81
N SER A 73 -14.62 17.12 -11.39
CA SER A 73 -13.47 17.84 -10.83
C SER A 73 -13.43 17.83 -9.29
N LEU A 74 -14.33 17.12 -8.62
CA LEU A 74 -14.09 16.60 -7.28
C LEU A 74 -13.10 15.44 -7.38
N ALA A 75 -11.86 15.81 -7.72
CA ALA A 75 -10.71 14.94 -7.71
C ALA A 75 -10.67 14.19 -6.38
N SER A 76 -10.52 12.87 -6.46
CA SER A 76 -10.14 12.02 -5.34
C SER A 76 -9.02 12.71 -4.58
N THR A 77 -9.29 13.14 -3.35
CA THR A 77 -8.21 13.47 -2.43
C THR A 77 -7.26 12.26 -2.42
N PRO A 78 -5.95 12.43 -2.66
CA PRO A 78 -5.01 11.33 -2.54
C PRO A 78 -5.24 10.67 -1.19
N ASN A 79 -5.66 9.41 -1.19
CA ASN A 79 -5.83 8.68 0.04
C ASN A 79 -4.43 8.42 0.58
N HIS A 80 -3.95 9.30 1.45
CA HIS A 80 -2.62 9.22 2.07
C HIS A 80 -2.46 7.92 2.90
N ASP A 81 -3.57 7.23 3.21
CA ASP A 81 -3.60 5.93 3.89
C ASP A 81 -3.59 4.71 2.96
N ALA A 82 -3.57 4.89 1.64
CA ALA A 82 -3.55 3.77 0.70
C ALA A 82 -2.18 3.08 0.69
N SER A 83 -2.19 1.75 0.81
CA SER A 83 -0.97 0.95 0.62
C SER A 83 -0.44 1.11 -0.80
N ARG A 84 0.86 1.35 -0.94
CA ARG A 84 1.57 1.50 -2.20
C ARG A 84 2.57 0.34 -2.38
N PRO A 85 2.57 -0.35 -3.53
CA PRO A 85 3.55 -1.39 -3.80
C PRO A 85 4.96 -0.79 -3.94
N LEU A 86 5.94 -1.40 -3.28
CA LEU A 86 7.37 -1.15 -3.50
C LEU A 86 7.94 -2.14 -4.53
N PHE A 87 7.48 -3.40 -4.50
CA PHE A 87 7.72 -4.37 -5.57
C PHE A 87 6.54 -4.40 -6.55
N ASN A 88 6.82 -4.29 -7.85
CA ASN A 88 5.80 -4.13 -8.88
C ASN A 88 5.30 -5.47 -9.48
N GLY A 89 5.83 -6.62 -9.04
CA GLY A 89 5.47 -7.93 -9.56
C GLY A 89 6.00 -8.24 -10.97
N LYS A 90 6.91 -7.44 -11.52
CA LYS A 90 7.41 -7.56 -12.90
C LYS A 90 8.93 -7.51 -12.99
N ASP A 91 9.55 -6.56 -12.31
CA ASP A 91 10.99 -6.32 -12.37
C ASP A 91 11.48 -5.65 -11.08
N LEU A 92 12.77 -5.30 -11.05
CA LEU A 92 13.42 -4.67 -9.90
C LEU A 92 13.45 -3.14 -9.99
N THR A 93 12.52 -2.52 -10.73
CA THR A 93 12.44 -1.05 -10.81
C THR A 93 12.29 -0.45 -9.41
N GLY A 94 13.18 0.49 -9.08
CA GLY A 94 13.26 1.10 -7.75
C GLY A 94 14.13 0.33 -6.76
N TRP A 95 14.67 -0.84 -7.11
CA TRP A 95 15.53 -1.66 -6.26
C TRP A 95 16.95 -1.74 -6.81
N GLN A 96 17.93 -1.95 -5.93
CA GLN A 96 19.32 -2.22 -6.29
C GLN A 96 19.83 -3.43 -5.52
N GLN A 97 20.65 -4.24 -6.20
CA GLN A 97 21.28 -5.43 -5.63
C GLN A 97 22.73 -5.14 -5.23
N VAL A 98 23.16 -5.69 -4.10
CA VAL A 98 24.55 -5.70 -3.67
C VAL A 98 24.92 -7.11 -3.22
N GLY A 99 26.14 -7.57 -3.55
CA GLY A 99 26.66 -8.89 -3.19
C GLY A 99 26.56 -9.95 -4.30
N PRO A 100 27.20 -11.12 -4.12
CA PRO A 100 27.16 -12.22 -5.08
C PRO A 100 25.81 -12.94 -5.17
N GLY A 101 24.97 -12.81 -4.14
CA GLY A 101 23.58 -13.23 -4.16
C GLY A 101 22.69 -12.22 -4.86
N LYS A 102 21.58 -12.71 -5.44
CA LYS A 102 20.60 -11.88 -6.13
C LYS A 102 19.16 -12.29 -5.84
N PHE A 103 18.25 -11.43 -6.23
CA PHE A 103 16.84 -11.78 -6.40
C PHE A 103 16.51 -11.84 -7.89
N VAL A 104 15.72 -12.84 -8.27
CA VAL A 104 15.14 -12.95 -9.61
C VAL A 104 13.63 -12.80 -9.51
N VAL A 105 13.00 -12.29 -10.57
CA VAL A 105 11.53 -12.23 -10.65
C VAL A 105 11.04 -13.46 -11.40
N GLU A 106 10.24 -14.29 -10.74
CA GLU A 106 9.65 -15.51 -11.29
C GLU A 106 8.15 -15.53 -10.96
N ASN A 107 7.30 -15.63 -11.98
CA ASN A 107 5.84 -15.71 -11.83
C ASN A 107 5.25 -14.58 -10.94
N GLY A 108 5.79 -13.37 -11.08
CA GLY A 108 5.39 -12.20 -10.31
C GLY A 108 5.85 -12.18 -8.85
N MET A 109 6.80 -13.03 -8.48
CA MET A 109 7.40 -13.11 -7.15
C MET A 109 8.89 -12.86 -7.23
N LEU A 110 9.48 -12.31 -6.17
CA LEU A 110 10.92 -12.32 -5.98
C LEU A 110 11.33 -13.69 -5.42
N LYS A 111 12.42 -14.25 -5.93
CA LYS A 111 13.06 -15.48 -5.45
C LYS A 111 14.54 -15.22 -5.17
N THR A 112 15.05 -15.67 -4.03
CA THR A 112 16.48 -15.60 -3.69
C THR A 112 17.31 -16.62 -4.49
N GLU A 113 18.50 -16.24 -4.93
CA GLU A 113 19.44 -17.14 -5.62
C GLU A 113 20.91 -16.82 -5.33
N GLY A 114 21.72 -17.86 -5.13
CA GLY A 114 23.18 -17.74 -5.07
C GLY A 114 23.73 -17.49 -3.68
N GLY A 115 24.66 -16.53 -3.56
CA GLY A 115 25.38 -16.22 -2.33
C GLY A 115 24.70 -15.17 -1.45
N MET A 116 25.48 -14.50 -0.60
CA MET A 116 24.96 -13.41 0.24
C MET A 116 24.58 -12.21 -0.63
N GLY A 117 23.40 -11.65 -0.41
CA GLY A 117 22.92 -10.50 -1.17
C GLY A 117 22.00 -9.58 -0.37
N MET A 118 21.91 -8.34 -0.83
CA MET A 118 21.01 -7.32 -0.30
C MET A 118 20.30 -6.63 -1.45
N LEU A 119 18.99 -6.84 -1.56
CA LEU A 119 18.13 -6.10 -2.48
C LEU A 119 17.48 -4.95 -1.72
N TRP A 120 17.94 -3.72 -1.94
CA TRP A 120 17.47 -2.56 -1.18
C TRP A 120 16.66 -1.59 -2.04
N TYR A 121 15.65 -0.97 -1.45
CA TYR A 121 14.78 -0.03 -2.14
C TYR A 121 15.45 1.35 -2.20
N THR A 122 15.55 1.91 -3.39
CA THR A 122 16.31 3.14 -3.66
C THR A 122 15.47 4.40 -3.66
N GLY A 123 14.14 4.28 -3.73
CA GLY A 123 13.22 5.40 -3.94
C GLY A 123 13.18 6.39 -2.78
N GLU A 124 13.24 5.93 -1.54
CA GLU A 124 13.13 6.79 -0.35
C GLU A 124 13.67 6.13 0.92
N LYS A 125 13.75 6.93 2.00
CA LYS A 125 13.99 6.44 3.36
C LYS A 125 12.69 6.51 4.15
N PHE A 126 12.46 5.53 5.01
CA PHE A 126 11.26 5.39 5.83
C PHE A 126 11.58 5.65 7.30
N GLY A 127 10.78 6.51 7.94
CA GLY A 127 10.83 6.78 9.39
C GLY A 127 9.47 6.65 10.11
N HIS A 128 8.37 6.86 9.38
CA HIS A 128 7.00 6.69 9.86
C HIS A 128 6.19 5.94 8.78
N ALA A 129 6.17 4.61 8.86
CA ALA A 129 5.58 3.76 7.84
C ALA A 129 5.28 2.36 8.37
N THR A 130 4.28 1.70 7.79
CA THR A 130 4.11 0.24 7.93
C THR A 130 4.55 -0.41 6.62
N ILE A 131 5.62 -1.22 6.69
CA ILE A 131 6.10 -2.05 5.59
C ILE A 131 5.44 -3.41 5.72
N ARG A 132 4.75 -3.84 4.67
CA ARG A 132 4.11 -5.15 4.59
C ARG A 132 4.89 -6.02 3.62
N VAL A 133 5.21 -7.24 4.07
CA VAL A 133 5.94 -8.24 3.31
C VAL A 133 5.18 -9.55 3.36
N VAL A 134 4.96 -10.17 2.20
CA VAL A 134 4.36 -11.50 2.12
C VAL A 134 5.35 -12.47 1.51
N PHE A 135 5.77 -13.44 2.30
CA PHE A 135 6.91 -14.32 2.00
C PHE A 135 6.60 -15.79 2.28
N LYS A 136 7.45 -16.68 1.77
CA LYS A 136 7.35 -18.13 1.92
C LYS A 136 8.75 -18.75 2.02
N LEU A 137 8.97 -19.54 3.06
CA LEU A 137 10.15 -20.40 3.22
C LEU A 137 9.96 -21.71 2.46
N THR A 138 11.03 -22.26 1.88
CA THR A 138 10.98 -23.55 1.14
C THR A 138 11.62 -24.72 1.89
N SER A 139 12.43 -24.44 2.92
CA SER A 139 13.01 -25.44 3.82
C SER A 139 13.11 -24.89 5.25
N LYS A 140 13.45 -25.76 6.20
CA LYS A 140 13.66 -25.35 7.61
C LYS A 140 14.94 -24.53 7.80
N GLU A 141 15.90 -24.75 6.91
CA GLU A 141 17.21 -24.09 6.90
C GLU A 141 17.20 -22.80 6.08
N ALA A 142 16.08 -22.48 5.42
CA ALA A 142 15.95 -21.26 4.64
C ALA A 142 15.97 -20.05 5.56
N ASP A 143 16.85 -19.11 5.22
CA ASP A 143 17.17 -17.92 5.99
C ASP A 143 17.13 -16.68 5.08
N SER A 144 16.63 -15.58 5.62
CA SER A 144 16.50 -14.28 4.98
C SER A 144 16.15 -13.24 6.05
N GLY A 145 15.90 -12.01 5.63
CA GLY A 145 15.51 -10.95 6.54
C GLY A 145 15.00 -9.72 5.80
N VAL A 146 14.15 -8.96 6.48
CA VAL A 146 13.74 -7.62 6.04
C VAL A 146 14.54 -6.59 6.82
N PHE A 147 15.38 -5.87 6.12
CA PHE A 147 16.18 -4.81 6.70
C PHE A 147 15.42 -3.51 6.75
N ILE A 148 15.51 -2.80 7.88
CA ILE A 148 14.98 -1.45 8.07
C ILE A 148 16.08 -0.53 8.59
N ARG A 149 15.84 0.78 8.49
CA ARG A 149 16.73 1.83 9.04
C ARG A 149 18.17 1.75 8.51
N ILE A 150 18.38 1.25 7.28
CA ILE A 150 19.70 1.27 6.64
C ILE A 150 20.08 2.75 6.39
N PRO A 151 21.15 3.28 7.02
CA PRO A 151 21.34 4.73 7.11
C PRO A 151 21.85 5.35 5.80
N LYS A 152 22.52 4.55 4.98
CA LYS A 152 23.14 4.94 3.71
C LYS A 152 22.99 3.80 2.70
N LYS A 153 23.20 4.13 1.42
CA LYS A 153 23.22 3.13 0.34
C LYS A 153 24.21 2.00 0.71
N PRO A 154 23.78 0.72 0.73
CA PRO A 154 24.69 -0.40 0.96
C PRO A 154 25.81 -0.44 -0.08
N THR A 155 27.04 -0.63 0.38
CA THR A 155 28.22 -0.85 -0.48
C THR A 155 28.66 -2.31 -0.50
N GLU A 156 28.19 -3.10 0.46
CA GLU A 156 28.44 -4.53 0.63
C GLU A 156 27.20 -5.15 1.29
N PRO A 157 26.91 -6.45 1.07
CA PRO A 157 25.66 -7.05 1.53
C PRO A 157 25.60 -7.23 3.06
N TRP A 158 26.75 -7.29 3.74
CA TRP A 158 26.85 -7.43 5.21
C TRP A 158 26.75 -6.10 5.98
N MET A 159 26.87 -4.96 5.31
CA MET A 159 26.86 -3.64 5.98
C MET A 159 25.53 -3.36 6.70
N PRO A 160 24.34 -3.65 6.12
CA PRO A 160 23.05 -3.46 6.79
C PRO A 160 22.93 -4.17 8.15
N ILE A 161 23.52 -5.36 8.33
CA ILE A 161 23.51 -6.10 9.62
C ILE A 161 24.04 -5.22 10.75
N ASN A 162 25.16 -4.53 10.52
CA ASN A 162 25.78 -3.71 11.56
C ASN A 162 25.21 -2.30 11.68
N LYS A 163 24.38 -1.84 10.73
CA LYS A 163 24.05 -0.41 10.59
C LYS A 163 22.56 -0.12 10.48
N GLY A 164 21.74 -1.10 10.14
CA GLY A 164 20.29 -1.06 10.23
C GLY A 164 19.80 -2.08 11.27
N TYR A 165 18.55 -2.50 11.12
CA TYR A 165 17.98 -3.65 11.82
C TYR A 165 17.54 -4.70 10.82
N GLU A 166 17.73 -5.95 11.19
CA GLU A 166 17.20 -7.11 10.51
C GLU A 166 15.95 -7.59 11.24
N ILE A 167 14.82 -7.62 10.54
CA ILE A 167 13.65 -8.36 10.97
C ILE A 167 13.76 -9.75 10.37
N GLU A 168 14.02 -10.73 11.22
CA GLU A 168 14.40 -12.09 10.84
C GLU A 168 13.33 -12.77 9.98
N ILE A 169 13.76 -13.56 8.98
CA ILE A 169 12.95 -14.57 8.28
C ILE A 169 13.70 -15.91 8.34
N GLY A 170 13.38 -16.70 9.36
CA GLY A 170 13.97 -18.01 9.64
C GLY A 170 13.26 -18.65 10.85
N ASP A 171 13.34 -19.97 11.00
CA ASP A 171 12.72 -20.70 12.13
C ASP A 171 13.77 -21.34 13.04
N TRP A 172 14.76 -20.55 13.45
CA TRP A 172 15.78 -20.98 14.40
C TRP A 172 15.16 -21.26 15.78
N PRO A 173 15.63 -22.25 16.54
CA PRO A 173 14.95 -22.72 17.75
C PRO A 173 14.97 -21.72 18.91
N ASP A 174 15.82 -20.69 18.89
CA ASP A 174 15.89 -19.69 19.95
C ASP A 174 14.95 -18.49 19.75
N ASP A 175 14.68 -17.76 20.83
CA ASP A 175 13.75 -16.62 20.83
C ASP A 175 14.36 -15.30 20.33
N TYR A 176 15.64 -15.27 19.93
CA TYR A 176 16.35 -14.06 19.48
C TYR A 176 16.73 -14.10 18.00
N SER A 177 16.50 -15.24 17.35
CA SER A 177 16.83 -15.50 15.94
C SER A 177 15.64 -16.10 15.19
N CYS A 178 14.41 -15.94 15.65
CA CYS A 178 13.24 -16.48 14.95
C CYS A 178 12.43 -15.40 14.23
N THR A 179 11.67 -15.81 13.21
CA THR A 179 10.96 -14.90 12.30
C THR A 179 10.22 -13.78 13.03
N GLY A 180 10.45 -12.54 12.62
CA GLY A 180 9.75 -11.35 13.10
C GLY A 180 10.44 -10.63 14.26
N VAL A 181 11.46 -11.23 14.89
CA VAL A 181 12.31 -10.53 15.87
C VAL A 181 13.24 -9.56 15.18
N ILE A 182 13.64 -8.49 15.89
CA ILE A 182 14.86 -7.78 15.53
C ILE A 182 16.03 -8.68 15.95
N TYR A 183 16.71 -9.25 14.95
CA TYR A 183 17.74 -10.27 15.14
C TYR A 183 18.74 -9.87 16.24
N THR A 184 18.90 -10.75 17.24
CA THR A 184 19.70 -10.58 18.48
C THR A 184 19.32 -9.43 19.43
N PHE A 185 18.44 -8.51 19.05
CA PHE A 185 18.06 -7.36 19.87
C PHE A 185 16.83 -7.63 20.74
N THR A 186 15.85 -8.35 20.20
CA THR A 186 14.54 -8.54 20.85
C THR A 186 14.24 -10.00 21.05
N LYS A 187 13.67 -10.33 22.20
CA LYS A 187 13.09 -11.65 22.45
C LYS A 187 11.71 -11.73 21.79
N ALA A 188 11.42 -12.82 21.08
CA ALA A 188 10.13 -13.09 20.48
C ALA A 188 9.01 -13.08 21.54
N LEU A 189 7.93 -12.34 21.26
CA LEU A 189 6.70 -12.37 22.07
C LEU A 189 5.80 -13.56 21.69
N ALA A 190 5.90 -14.03 20.45
CA ALA A 190 5.16 -15.16 19.90
C ALA A 190 5.90 -15.72 18.67
N ARG A 191 5.57 -16.96 18.27
CA ARG A 191 6.16 -17.62 17.09
C ARG A 191 5.06 -18.15 16.14
N PRO A 192 4.28 -17.24 15.51
CA PRO A 192 3.12 -17.60 14.70
C PRO A 192 3.50 -17.94 13.23
N ILE A 193 4.75 -18.34 12.97
CA ILE A 193 5.19 -18.73 11.62
C ILE A 193 4.39 -19.97 11.17
N LYS A 194 3.94 -19.96 9.92
CA LYS A 194 3.25 -21.10 9.32
C LYS A 194 4.23 -22.18 8.84
N PRO A 195 3.77 -23.42 8.63
CA PRO A 195 4.61 -24.49 8.08
C PRO A 195 5.33 -24.10 6.78
N ILE A 196 6.45 -24.77 6.52
CA ILE A 196 7.23 -24.62 5.29
C ILE A 196 6.33 -24.81 4.06
N GLY A 197 6.50 -23.94 3.05
CA GLY A 197 5.68 -23.92 1.85
C GLY A 197 4.44 -23.02 1.95
N GLU A 198 4.08 -22.51 3.13
CA GLU A 198 2.95 -21.59 3.31
C GLU A 198 3.35 -20.11 3.25
N TRP A 199 2.40 -19.28 2.83
CA TRP A 199 2.57 -17.83 2.79
C TRP A 199 2.35 -17.20 4.17
N ASN A 200 3.38 -16.50 4.63
CA ASN A 200 3.40 -15.71 5.84
C ASN A 200 3.28 -14.23 5.51
N THR A 201 2.53 -13.51 6.32
CA THR A 201 2.38 -12.05 6.23
C THR A 201 3.10 -11.41 7.40
N MET A 202 4.03 -10.51 7.12
CA MET A 202 4.72 -9.71 8.12
C MET A 202 4.47 -8.23 7.91
N GLU A 203 4.10 -7.53 8.98
CA GLU A 203 3.89 -6.09 8.99
C GLU A 203 4.85 -5.44 10.00
N ILE A 204 5.74 -4.61 9.49
CA ILE A 204 6.78 -3.92 10.24
C ILE A 204 6.40 -2.45 10.30
N THR A 205 5.94 -2.00 11.46
CA THR A 205 5.64 -0.59 11.70
C THR A 205 6.87 0.08 12.28
N ILE A 206 7.36 1.11 11.57
CA ILE A 206 8.36 2.06 12.04
C ILE A 206 7.61 3.34 12.39
N ASP A 207 7.68 3.76 13.65
CA ASP A 207 7.05 4.99 14.13
C ASP A 207 8.05 5.77 14.99
N GLY A 208 8.88 6.57 14.32
CA GLY A 208 9.97 7.30 14.98
C GLY A 208 10.95 6.32 15.64
N PRO A 209 11.12 6.33 16.98
CA PRO A 209 11.96 5.36 17.69
C PRO A 209 11.29 4.00 17.91
N HIS A 210 9.97 3.89 17.75
CA HIS A 210 9.22 2.67 18.01
C HIS A 210 9.19 1.76 16.79
N THR A 211 9.37 0.46 17.00
CA THR A 211 9.27 -0.58 15.98
C THR A 211 8.39 -1.71 16.50
N VAL A 212 7.32 -2.01 15.76
CA VAL A 212 6.41 -3.11 16.08
C VAL A 212 6.34 -4.04 14.89
N VAL A 213 6.44 -5.35 15.14
CA VAL A 213 6.31 -6.38 14.10
C VAL A 213 5.14 -7.29 14.44
N TYR A 214 4.22 -7.42 13.48
CA TYR A 214 3.20 -8.46 13.47
C TYR A 214 3.57 -9.51 12.44
N LEU A 215 3.42 -10.78 12.80
CA LEU A 215 3.52 -11.93 11.90
C LEU A 215 2.21 -12.69 11.96
N ASN A 216 1.54 -12.84 10.81
CA ASN A 216 0.22 -13.47 10.71
C ASN A 216 -0.77 -12.97 11.77
N ASP A 217 -0.90 -11.63 11.85
CA ASP A 217 -1.80 -10.91 12.77
C ASP A 217 -1.48 -11.05 14.28
N VAL A 218 -0.34 -11.67 14.62
CA VAL A 218 0.13 -11.81 16.00
C VAL A 218 1.37 -10.95 16.22
N LYS A 219 1.39 -10.17 17.31
CA LYS A 219 2.52 -9.31 17.66
C LYS A 219 3.72 -10.16 18.09
N VAL A 220 4.85 -10.01 17.40
CA VAL A 220 6.10 -10.74 17.67
C VAL A 220 7.16 -9.84 18.29
N THR A 221 7.19 -8.56 17.90
CA THR A 221 8.19 -7.59 18.38
C THR A 221 7.53 -6.28 18.76
N ASP A 222 8.00 -5.68 19.85
CA ASP A 222 7.63 -4.36 20.33
C ASP A 222 8.88 -3.72 20.96
N PHE A 223 9.55 -2.85 20.20
CA PHE A 223 10.87 -2.33 20.55
C PHE A 223 10.93 -0.81 20.42
N THR A 224 11.49 -0.15 21.41
CA THR A 224 11.78 1.29 21.37
C THR A 224 13.28 1.51 21.52
N GLU A 225 13.85 2.35 20.66
CA GLU A 225 15.26 2.77 20.77
C GLU A 225 15.65 3.14 22.21
N GLY A 226 16.75 2.57 22.69
CA GLY A 226 17.24 2.77 24.07
C GLY A 226 16.76 1.71 25.08
N GLN A 227 15.85 0.80 24.70
CA GLN A 227 15.56 -0.37 25.53
C GLN A 227 16.79 -1.28 25.69
N PRO A 228 16.95 -1.96 26.84
CA PRO A 228 18.02 -2.92 27.03
C PRO A 228 17.96 -4.05 26.00
N VAL A 229 19.12 -4.43 25.48
CA VAL A 229 19.28 -5.56 24.54
C VAL A 229 20.26 -6.57 25.13
N PRO A 230 20.18 -7.86 24.75
CA PRO A 230 21.15 -8.85 25.20
C PRO A 230 22.59 -8.42 24.90
N PRO A 231 23.55 -8.75 25.78
CA PRO A 231 24.95 -8.54 25.45
C PRO A 231 25.31 -9.39 24.24
N ARG A 232 26.12 -8.81 23.36
CA ARG A 232 26.71 -9.53 22.23
C ARG A 232 27.50 -10.73 22.76
N LYS A 233 27.25 -11.93 22.22
CA LYS A 233 27.92 -13.16 22.64
C LYS A 233 29.37 -13.25 22.13
N GLY A 234 29.74 -12.37 21.19
CA GLY A 234 31.12 -12.21 20.71
C GLY A 234 31.53 -13.23 19.64
N GLU A 235 30.70 -14.23 19.37
CA GLU A 235 30.86 -15.18 18.27
C GLU A 235 30.09 -14.70 17.02
N GLY A 236 30.61 -15.02 15.84
CA GLY A 236 29.94 -14.95 14.52
C GLY A 236 28.97 -13.80 14.25
N GLY A 237 29.38 -12.81 13.44
CA GLY A 237 28.45 -11.97 12.65
C GLY A 237 27.44 -11.09 13.39
N GLU A 238 27.29 -11.21 14.72
CA GLU A 238 26.26 -10.50 15.47
C GLU A 238 26.35 -8.97 15.29
N PRO A 239 25.21 -8.29 15.09
CA PRO A 239 25.17 -6.87 14.84
C PRO A 239 25.71 -6.05 16.02
N GLN A 240 26.35 -4.92 15.72
CA GLN A 240 26.77 -3.95 16.74
C GLN A 240 25.57 -3.46 17.55
N ALA A 241 25.64 -3.58 18.89
CA ALA A 241 24.66 -2.98 19.78
C ALA A 241 24.59 -1.45 19.64
N GLY A 242 23.49 -0.86 20.10
CA GLY A 242 23.29 0.59 20.12
C GLY A 242 22.25 1.07 19.09
N PRO A 243 21.84 2.34 19.21
CA PRO A 243 20.68 2.84 18.51
C PRO A 243 20.88 2.97 17.02
N ARG A 244 19.78 2.88 16.25
CA ARG A 244 19.79 3.13 14.81
C ARG A 244 19.21 4.50 14.47
N LYS A 245 19.46 4.95 13.24
CA LYS A 245 18.82 6.18 12.74
C LYS A 245 17.33 5.94 12.63
N LEU A 246 16.51 6.91 13.05
CA LEU A 246 15.05 6.80 13.04
C LEU A 246 14.46 6.61 11.63
N ALA A 247 15.19 7.08 10.60
CA ALA A 247 14.83 6.87 9.20
C ALA A 247 15.98 6.25 8.40
N GLY A 248 15.65 5.34 7.47
CA GLY A 248 16.61 4.72 6.58
C GLY A 248 15.96 3.95 5.44
N TYR A 249 16.78 3.39 4.55
CA TYR A 249 16.30 2.51 3.49
C TYR A 249 15.82 1.18 4.06
N ILE A 250 15.00 0.48 3.29
CA ILE A 250 14.67 -0.93 3.53
C ILE A 250 15.41 -1.83 2.56
N GLY A 251 15.54 -3.11 2.91
CA GLY A 251 16.04 -4.13 1.99
C GLY A 251 15.57 -5.53 2.33
N LEU A 252 15.79 -6.45 1.41
CA LEU A 252 15.54 -7.87 1.55
C LEU A 252 16.88 -8.60 1.45
N GLN A 253 17.12 -9.52 2.37
CA GLN A 253 18.33 -10.32 2.39
C GLN A 253 18.19 -11.56 1.52
N ASN A 254 19.26 -11.88 0.80
CA ASN A 254 19.47 -13.21 0.26
C ASN A 254 20.57 -13.87 1.09
N HIS A 255 20.23 -14.90 1.86
CA HIS A 255 21.21 -15.67 2.62
C HIS A 255 21.76 -16.84 1.78
N PRO A 256 23.08 -17.11 1.81
CA PRO A 256 23.65 -18.24 1.07
C PRO A 256 22.91 -19.56 1.33
N GLY A 257 22.60 -20.28 0.25
CA GLY A 257 21.95 -21.60 0.34
C GLY A 257 20.46 -21.56 0.69
N SER A 258 19.85 -20.38 0.77
CA SER A 258 18.44 -20.22 1.13
C SER A 258 17.58 -19.87 -0.09
N GLU A 259 16.46 -20.57 -0.22
CA GLU A 259 15.42 -20.26 -1.20
C GLU A 259 14.20 -19.70 -0.49
N VAL A 260 13.93 -18.40 -0.65
CA VAL A 260 12.81 -17.69 -0.06
C VAL A 260 12.09 -16.92 -1.16
N TYR A 261 10.77 -17.00 -1.14
CA TYR A 261 9.91 -16.30 -2.10
C TYR A 261 9.23 -15.12 -1.43
N PHE A 262 9.13 -13.99 -2.14
CA PHE A 262 8.37 -12.80 -1.73
C PHE A 262 7.38 -12.46 -2.83
N LYS A 263 6.08 -12.44 -2.51
CA LYS A 263 5.04 -12.07 -3.48
C LYS A 263 4.59 -10.62 -3.35
N GLU A 264 4.84 -10.00 -2.20
CA GLU A 264 4.44 -8.63 -1.93
C GLU A 264 5.50 -7.94 -1.06
N VAL A 265 5.87 -6.72 -1.48
CA VAL A 265 6.52 -5.73 -0.63
C VAL A 265 5.79 -4.42 -0.85
N SER A 266 5.12 -3.90 0.17
CA SER A 266 4.31 -2.69 0.08
C SER A 266 4.52 -1.80 1.29
N VAL A 267 4.17 -0.53 1.16
CA VAL A 267 4.26 0.46 2.22
C VAL A 267 2.95 1.19 2.39
N LYS A 268 2.52 1.34 3.64
CA LYS A 268 1.51 2.31 4.05
C LYS A 268 2.19 3.45 4.81
N PRO A 269 2.14 4.70 4.32
CA PRO A 269 2.63 5.85 5.06
C PRO A 269 1.92 5.96 6.41
N ARG A 270 2.64 6.45 7.43
CA ARG A 270 2.02 6.90 8.68
C ARG A 270 2.26 8.38 8.81
N HIS A 271 1.23 9.13 9.17
CA HIS A 271 1.37 10.54 9.46
C HIS A 271 2.10 10.71 10.79
N ASP A 272 3.03 11.67 10.83
CA ASP A 272 3.58 12.16 12.08
C ASP A 272 2.40 12.66 12.95
N PRO A 273 2.30 12.22 14.22
CA PRO A 273 1.24 12.66 15.12
C PRO A 273 1.25 14.16 15.40
#